data_AF-A0A524GLM8-F1
#
_entry.id   AF-A0A524GLM8-F1
#
_cell.length_a   1.000
_cell.length_b   1.000
_cell.length_c   1.000
_cell.angle_alpha   90.00
_cell.angle_beta   90.00
_cell.angle_gamma   90.00
#
_symmetry.space_group_name_H-M   'P 1'
#
loop_
_entity.id
_entity.type
_entity.pdbx_description
1 polymer ?
#
loop_
_entity_poly.entity_id
_entity_poly.type
_entity_poly.pdbx_seq_one_letter_code
_entity_poly.pdbx_strand_id
1 'polypeptide(L)'
;MPRESLFLFHRIESALGTIALGSTPLEIVQDTDGVTEANDSDDEEYGGERLIHAVRTNRHHGPAALVDRIFTDVAEFSPQTPPADDQTVVVLKRRLPELEEEPA
;
A
#
# COMPACT_ATOMS: atom_id res chain seq x y z
N MET A 1 7.09 3.46 28.54
CA MET A 1 5.99 2.56 28.09
C MET A 1 6.53 1.76 26.93
N PRO A 2 6.35 0.42 26.89
CA PRO A 2 6.88 -0.36 25.78
C PRO A 2 6.07 0.00 24.54
N ARG A 3 6.75 0.45 23.49
CA ARG A 3 6.16 0.63 22.17
C ARG A 3 5.98 -0.77 21.59
N GLU A 4 4.75 -1.28 21.67
CA GLU A 4 4.37 -2.54 21.05
C GLU A 4 4.42 -2.35 19.52
N SER A 5 5.58 -2.65 18.97
CA SER A 5 5.88 -2.75 17.54
C SER A 5 5.12 -3.93 16.92
N LEU A 6 3.80 -3.83 16.86
CA LEU A 6 2.89 -4.93 16.49
C LEU A 6 1.89 -4.58 15.38
N PHE A 7 2.17 -3.56 14.56
CA PHE A 7 1.24 -3.18 13.47
C PHE A 7 1.47 -3.93 12.15
N LEU A 8 2.68 -4.45 11.91
CA LEU A 8 3.00 -5.14 10.64
C LEU A 8 2.48 -6.60 10.61
N PHE A 9 2.58 -7.33 11.72
CA PHE A 9 2.34 -8.78 11.72
C PHE A 9 0.86 -9.18 11.85
N HIS A 10 0.07 -8.49 12.68
CA HIS A 10 -1.33 -8.87 12.92
C HIS A 10 -2.24 -8.66 11.69
N ARG A 11 -1.87 -7.74 10.80
CA ARG A 11 -2.66 -7.40 9.62
C ARG A 11 -2.39 -8.32 8.41
N ILE A 12 -1.22 -8.98 8.36
CA ILE A 12 -0.87 -9.98 7.33
C ILE A 12 -1.77 -11.22 7.46
N GLU A 13 -2.12 -11.65 8.68
CA GLU A 13 -2.97 -12.81 8.90
C GLU A 13 -4.40 -12.61 8.36
N SER A 14 -4.98 -11.41 8.54
CA SER A 14 -6.29 -11.07 7.97
C SER A 14 -6.30 -11.10 6.44
N ALA A 15 -5.26 -10.57 5.80
CA ALA A 15 -5.11 -10.60 4.34
C ALA A 15 -5.03 -12.04 3.79
N LEU A 16 -4.29 -12.93 4.47
CA LEU A 16 -4.19 -14.35 4.10
C LEU A 16 -5.53 -15.08 4.24
N GLY A 17 -6.34 -14.71 5.24
CA GLY A 17 -7.70 -15.25 5.42
C GLY A 17 -8.64 -14.96 4.23
N THR A 18 -8.55 -13.77 3.62
CA THR A 18 -9.36 -13.41 2.45
C THR A 18 -8.92 -14.14 1.17
N ILE A 19 -7.62 -14.44 1.02
CA ILE A 19 -7.08 -15.19 -0.13
C ILE A 19 -7.70 -16.59 -0.23
N ALA A 20 -7.95 -17.24 0.91
CA ALA A 20 -8.54 -18.58 0.97
C ALA A 20 -10.00 -18.62 0.47
N LEU A 21 -10.70 -17.47 0.38
CA LEU A 21 -12.11 -17.38 0.03
C LEU A 21 -12.38 -17.05 -1.46
N GLY A 22 -11.37 -17.15 -2.34
CA GLY A 22 -11.55 -17.19 -3.79
C GLY A 22 -12.09 -15.91 -4.44
N SER A 23 -12.15 -14.78 -3.73
CA SER A 23 -12.82 -13.57 -4.20
C SER A 23 -11.82 -12.61 -4.88
N THR A 24 -12.08 -12.30 -6.16
CA THR A 24 -11.58 -11.17 -7.00
C THR A 24 -10.04 -10.97 -7.12
N PRO A 25 -9.55 -10.11 -8.05
CA PRO A 25 -8.16 -9.67 -8.05
C PRO A 25 -7.88 -9.00 -6.71
N LEU A 26 -7.04 -9.63 -5.90
CA LEU A 26 -6.69 -9.12 -4.59
C LEU A 26 -5.48 -8.19 -4.73
N GLU A 27 -5.68 -6.92 -4.41
CA GLU A 27 -4.64 -5.91 -4.26
C GLU A 27 -4.66 -5.49 -2.79
N ILE A 28 -3.59 -5.85 -2.07
CA ILE A 28 -3.39 -5.45 -0.68
C ILE A 28 -2.20 -4.50 -0.66
N VAL A 29 -2.43 -3.32 -0.09
CA VAL A 29 -1.38 -2.34 0.22
C VAL A 29 -1.36 -2.21 1.73
N GLN A 30 -0.18 -2.39 2.30
CA GLN A 30 0.10 -2.15 3.71
C GLN A 30 1.23 -1.15 3.82
N ASP A 31 1.15 -0.32 4.83
CA ASP A 31 2.03 0.81 5.07
C ASP A 31 2.37 0.92 6.56
N THR A 32 3.45 1.63 6.86
CA THR A 32 3.76 2.09 8.22
C THR A 32 3.21 3.49 8.45
N ASP A 33 3.07 3.88 9.72
CA ASP A 33 2.68 5.23 10.13
C ASP A 33 3.56 6.31 9.49
N GLY A 34 4.87 6.07 9.32
CA GLY A 34 5.76 6.99 8.60
C GLY A 34 5.32 7.37 7.16
N VAL A 35 4.44 6.59 6.53
CA VAL A 35 3.82 6.93 5.23
C VAL A 35 2.60 7.84 5.42
N THR A 36 1.65 7.45 6.28
CA THR A 36 0.39 8.21 6.46
C THR A 36 0.55 9.45 7.30
N GLU A 37 1.50 9.48 8.23
CA GLU A 37 1.82 10.62 9.10
C GLU A 37 2.89 11.54 8.48
N ALA A 38 3.28 11.31 7.22
CA ALA A 38 4.14 12.24 6.49
C ALA A 38 3.40 13.58 6.32
N ASN A 39 3.99 14.66 6.83
CA ASN A 39 3.35 15.97 6.88
C ASN A 39 3.91 16.94 5.83
N ASP A 40 3.07 17.80 5.30
CA ASP A 40 3.50 18.93 4.47
C ASP A 40 4.02 20.11 5.31
N SER A 41 4.21 21.29 4.69
CA SER A 41 4.70 22.49 5.39
C SER A 41 3.68 23.14 6.34
N ASP A 42 2.40 22.78 6.20
CA ASP A 42 1.29 23.30 7.02
C ASP A 42 0.92 22.31 8.15
N ASP A 43 1.76 21.29 8.39
CA ASP A 43 1.53 20.17 9.32
C ASP A 43 0.25 19.35 8.97
N GLU A 44 -0.16 19.31 7.69
CA GLU A 44 -1.23 18.40 7.22
C GLU A 44 -0.64 17.01 6.93
N GLU A 45 -1.22 15.98 7.54
CA GLU A 45 -0.85 14.58 7.30
C GLU A 45 -1.28 14.11 5.90
N TYR A 46 -0.43 13.34 5.23
CA TYR A 46 -0.74 12.71 3.95
C TYR A 46 -2.01 11.85 4.06
N GLY A 47 -2.11 11.06 5.14
CA GLY A 47 -3.31 10.36 5.54
C GLY A 47 -3.71 9.18 4.64
N GLY A 48 -4.63 8.36 5.18
CA GLY A 48 -5.10 7.15 4.49
C GLY A 48 -5.94 7.44 3.23
N GLU A 49 -6.63 8.58 3.15
CA GLU A 49 -7.47 8.91 2.00
C GLU A 49 -6.64 9.16 0.73
N ARG A 50 -5.53 9.90 0.85
CA ARG A 50 -4.59 10.12 -0.26
C ARG A 50 -3.92 8.81 -0.68
N LEU A 51 -3.50 7.99 0.29
CA LEU A 51 -2.94 6.66 0.01
C LEU A 51 -3.92 5.78 -0.77
N ILE A 52 -5.18 5.71 -0.33
CA ILE A 52 -6.24 4.95 -1.03
C ILE A 52 -6.44 5.50 -2.45
N HIS A 53 -6.43 6.83 -2.62
CA HIS A 53 -6.54 7.45 -3.93
C HIS A 53 -5.37 7.09 -4.84
N ALA A 54 -4.12 7.21 -4.36
CA ALA A 54 -2.91 6.86 -5.10
C ALA A 54 -2.94 5.40 -5.54
N VAL A 55 -3.33 4.47 -4.66
CA VAL A 55 -3.48 3.05 -4.97
C VAL A 55 -4.55 2.82 -6.04
N ARG A 56 -5.75 3.39 -5.87
CA ARG A 56 -6.85 3.21 -6.82
C ARG A 56 -6.54 3.74 -8.22
N THR A 57 -5.86 4.88 -8.31
CA THR A 57 -5.49 5.49 -9.60
C THR A 57 -4.38 4.69 -10.30
N ASN A 58 -3.48 4.06 -9.53
CA ASN A 58 -2.33 3.33 -10.07
C ASN A 58 -2.49 1.81 -10.10
N ARG A 59 -3.63 1.24 -9.67
CA ARG A 59 -3.90 -0.21 -9.55
C ARG A 59 -3.62 -1.07 -10.79
N HIS A 60 -3.66 -0.48 -11.98
CA HIS A 60 -3.40 -1.16 -13.24
C HIS A 60 -1.91 -1.45 -13.49
N HIS A 61 -1.01 -0.82 -12.73
CA HIS A 61 0.43 -1.08 -12.78
C HIS A 61 0.81 -2.38 -12.05
N GLY A 62 1.98 -2.92 -12.40
CA GLY A 62 2.61 -3.98 -11.61
C GLY A 62 2.94 -3.51 -10.18
N PRO A 63 3.18 -4.45 -9.24
CA PRO A 63 3.37 -4.11 -7.83
C PRO A 63 4.56 -3.18 -7.58
N ALA A 64 5.70 -3.38 -8.24
CA ALA A 64 6.86 -2.49 -8.11
C ALA A 64 6.55 -1.06 -8.56
N ALA A 65 5.96 -0.90 -9.75
CA ALA A 65 5.57 0.40 -10.26
C ALA A 65 4.50 1.09 -9.39
N LEU A 66 3.64 0.33 -8.71
CA LEU A 66 2.71 0.90 -7.74
C LEU A 66 3.44 1.42 -6.48
N VAL A 67 4.40 0.66 -5.95
CA VAL A 67 5.24 1.13 -4.82
C VAL A 67 5.94 2.44 -5.18
N ASP A 68 6.58 2.51 -6.35
CA ASP A 68 7.27 3.72 -6.81
C ASP A 68 6.33 4.93 -6.90
N ARG A 69 5.10 4.71 -7.39
CA ARG A 69 4.09 5.76 -7.49
C ARG A 69 3.59 6.24 -6.13
N ILE A 70 3.42 5.35 -5.16
CA ILE A 70 3.05 5.72 -3.79
C ILE A 70 4.14 6.59 -3.17
N PHE A 71 5.41 6.16 -3.25
CA PHE A 71 6.52 6.95 -2.71
C PHE A 71 6.69 8.30 -3.41
N THR A 72 6.46 8.35 -4.73
CA THR A 72 6.48 9.62 -5.47
C THR A 72 5.39 10.57 -4.96
N ASP A 73 4.15 10.08 -4.80
CA ASP A 73 3.02 10.89 -4.34
C ASP A 73 3.23 11.41 -2.89
N VAL A 74 3.78 10.58 -2.01
CA VAL A 74 4.15 10.97 -0.64
C VAL A 74 5.26 12.01 -0.64
N ALA A 75 6.29 11.86 -1.49
CA ALA A 75 7.41 12.82 -1.58
C ALA A 75 7.00 14.15 -2.22
N GLU A 76 6.04 14.14 -3.15
CA GLU A 76 5.47 15.35 -3.74
C GLU A 76 4.61 16.11 -2.72
N PHE A 77 3.89 15.40 -1.85
CA PHE A 77 3.09 15.99 -0.77
C PHE A 77 3.95 16.49 0.39
N SER A 78 4.90 15.68 0.85
CA SER A 78 5.82 15.99 1.95
C SER A 78 7.24 16.13 1.38
N PRO A 79 7.66 17.34 0.95
CA PRO A 79 8.97 17.56 0.33
C PRO A 79 10.15 17.54 1.33
N GLN A 80 9.93 17.05 2.56
CA GLN A 80 10.97 16.94 3.58
C GLN A 80 12.03 15.92 3.16
N THR A 81 13.31 16.31 3.26
CA THR A 81 14.44 15.43 2.95
C THR A 81 15.52 15.57 4.02
N PRO A 82 15.88 14.48 4.73
CA PRO A 82 15.26 13.15 4.68
C PRO A 82 13.81 13.15 5.22
N PRO A 83 13.01 12.09 4.97
CA PRO A 83 11.73 11.87 5.65
C PRO A 83 11.87 11.93 7.17
N ALA A 84 10.79 12.36 7.85
CA ALA A 84 10.78 12.51 9.30
C ALA A 84 10.79 11.16 10.06
N ASP A 85 10.30 10.09 9.42
CA ASP A 85 10.28 8.73 9.95
C ASP A 85 10.53 7.69 8.84
N ASP A 86 10.80 6.45 9.22
CA ASP A 86 11.01 5.33 8.30
C ASP A 86 9.71 4.97 7.56
N GLN A 87 9.78 4.96 6.23
CA GLN A 87 8.64 4.68 5.37
C GLN A 87 8.72 3.28 4.77
N THR A 88 7.69 2.46 4.97
CA THR A 88 7.60 1.11 4.40
C THR A 88 6.25 0.90 3.73
N VAL A 89 6.25 0.35 2.51
CA VAL A 89 5.04 -0.06 1.79
C VAL A 89 5.21 -1.48 1.26
N VAL A 90 4.21 -2.34 1.48
CA VAL A 90 4.13 -3.70 0.94
C VAL A 90 2.91 -3.82 0.04
N VAL A 91 3.15 -4.21 -1.21
CA VAL A 91 2.09 -4.42 -2.21
C VAL A 91 2.03 -5.90 -2.59
N LEU A 92 0.88 -6.53 -2.38
CA LEU A 92 0.57 -7.87 -2.87
C LEU A 92 -0.49 -7.77 -3.99
N LYS A 93 -0.17 -8.30 -5.17
CA LYS A 93 -1.10 -8.38 -6.30
C LYS A 93 -1.29 -9.83 -6.75
N ARG A 94 -2.54 -10.31 -6.69
CA ARG A 94 -2.92 -11.59 -7.29
C ARG A 94 -3.12 -11.42 -8.78
N ARG A 95 -2.37 -12.17 -9.59
CA ARG A 95 -2.72 -12.40 -10.99
C ARG A 95 -3.78 -13.50 -11.05
N LEU A 96 -4.90 -13.23 -11.69
CA LEU A 96 -5.78 -14.32 -12.11
C LEU A 96 -5.13 -14.98 -13.32
N PRO A 97 -5.07 -16.32 -13.39
CA PRO A 97 -4.72 -16.98 -14.64
C PRO A 97 -5.71 -16.53 -15.70
N GLU A 98 -5.22 -16.21 -16.91
CA GLU A 98 -6.09 -16.11 -18.07
C GLU A 98 -6.81 -17.45 -18.19
N LEU A 99 -8.14 -17.43 -18.20
CA LEU A 99 -8.91 -18.65 -18.46
C LEU A 99 -8.58 -19.04 -19.90
N GLU A 100 -7.78 -20.09 -20.07
CA GLU A 100 -7.59 -20.70 -21.38
C GLU A 100 -8.99 -21.10 -21.88
N GLU A 101 -9.46 -20.43 -22.93
CA GLU A 101 -10.67 -20.89 -23.62
C GLU A 101 -10.35 -22.27 -24.19
N GLU A 102 -10.95 -23.31 -23.60
CA GLU A 102 -10.88 -24.67 -24.15
C GLU A 102 -11.29 -24.60 -25.63
N PRO A 103 -10.44 -25.03 -26.56
CA PRO A 103 -10.79 -25.02 -27.98
C PRO A 103 -12.00 -25.94 -28.20
N ALA A 104 -13.02 -25.38 -28.86
CA ALA A 104 -14.30 -26.01 -29.17
C ALA A 104 -14.18 -27.31 -29.98
#